data_AF-A0A4S3B059-F1
#
_entry.id   AF-A0A4S3B059-F1
#
_cell.length_a   1.000
_cell.length_b   1.000
_cell.length_c   1.000
_cell.angle_alpha   90.00
_cell.angle_beta   90.00
_cell.angle_gamma   90.00
#
_symmetry.space_group_name_H-M   'P 1'
#
loop_
_entity.id
_entity.type
_entity.pdbx_description
1 polymer ?
#
loop_
_entity_poly.entity_id
_entity_poly.type
_entity_poly.pdbx_seq_one_letter_code
_entity_poly.pdbx_strand_id
1 'polypeptide(L)'
;MVIKTILTALGMVGGVFIVYSFIPQIKLLIETKDSAGHSITFWTIISFGITFAAIAMIGMNIINGIAFSTLGLINEITQILNASLAITTLILVKKYRK
;
A
#
# COMPACT_ATOMS: atom_id res chain seq x y z
N MET A 1 12.91 3.58 23.43
CA MET A 1 13.45 4.09 22.14
C MET A 1 13.64 2.94 21.14
N VAL A 2 14.38 1.88 21.50
CA VAL A 2 14.67 0.72 20.64
C VAL A 2 13.44 0.06 20.00
N ILE A 3 12.39 -0.22 20.77
CA ILE A 3 11.17 -0.89 20.26
C ILE A 3 10.50 -0.06 19.14
N LYS A 4 10.43 1.26 19.29
CA LYS A 4 9.81 2.14 18.28
C LYS A 4 10.55 2.05 16.95
N THR A 5 11.88 2.09 16.98
CA THR A 5 12.73 1.96 15.80
C THR A 5 12.57 0.61 15.10
N ILE A 6 12.50 -0.49 15.86
CA ILE A 6 12.28 -1.83 15.30
C ILE A 6 10.92 -1.92 14.60
N LEU A 7 9.85 -1.39 15.23
CA LEU A 7 8.51 -1.41 14.63
C LEU A 7 8.44 -0.56 13.36
N THR A 8 9.09 0.60 13.33
CA THR A 8 9.19 1.41 12.10
C THR A 8 9.95 0.66 11.00
N ALA A 9 11.06 -0.02 11.32
CA ALA A 9 11.82 -0.80 10.35
C ALA A 9 11.01 -1.99 9.79
N LEU A 10 10.27 -2.72 10.64
CA LEU A 10 9.37 -3.78 10.19
C LEU A 10 8.25 -3.25 9.30
N GLY A 11 7.69 -2.09 9.64
CA GLY A 11 6.70 -1.40 8.81
C GLY A 11 7.23 -1.04 7.43
N MET A 12 8.50 -0.63 7.34
CA MET A 12 9.16 -0.36 6.06
C MET A 12 9.36 -1.64 5.24
N VAL A 13 9.89 -2.70 5.84
CA VAL A 13 10.10 -3.99 5.15
C VAL A 13 8.77 -4.53 4.63
N GLY A 14 7.75 -4.61 5.49
CA GLY A 14 6.41 -5.02 5.09
C GLY A 14 5.84 -4.12 3.99
N GLY A 15 6.06 -2.81 4.09
CA GLY A 15 5.65 -1.84 3.08
C GLY A 15 6.26 -2.12 1.70
N VAL A 16 7.56 -2.40 1.62
CA VAL A 16 8.25 -2.73 0.37
C VAL A 16 7.74 -4.04 -0.23
N PHE A 17 7.48 -5.05 0.61
CA PHE A 17 6.89 -6.32 0.14
C PHE A 17 5.52 -6.12 -0.51
N ILE A 18 4.67 -5.26 0.07
CA ILE A 18 3.37 -4.93 -0.49
C ILE A 18 3.53 -4.24 -1.86
N VAL A 19 4.40 -3.24 -1.98
CA VAL A 19 4.70 -2.58 -3.26
C VAL A 19 5.08 -3.61 -4.32
N TYR A 20 6.03 -4.49 -3.99
CA TYR A 20 6.51 -5.52 -4.90
C TYR A 20 5.39 -6.49 -5.34
N SER A 21 4.44 -6.79 -4.45
CA SER A 21 3.30 -7.66 -4.76
C SER A 21 2.30 -7.05 -5.75
N PHE A 22 2.13 -5.72 -5.75
CA PHE A 22 1.20 -5.04 -6.64
C PHE A 22 1.69 -4.94 -8.09
N ILE A 23 3.00 -4.81 -8.28
CA ILE A 23 3.61 -4.63 -9.61
C ILE A 23 3.21 -5.76 -10.60
N PRO A 24 3.40 -7.06 -10.31
CA PRO A 24 3.03 -8.11 -11.26
C PRO A 24 1.52 -8.16 -11.52
N GLN A 25 0.70 -7.87 -10.50
CA GLN A 25 -0.75 -7.87 -10.62
C GLN A 25 -1.27 -6.74 -11.53
N ILE A 26 -0.73 -5.54 -11.37
CA ILE A 26 -1.03 -4.40 -12.23
C ILE A 26 -0.58 -4.68 -13.66
N LYS A 27 0.64 -5.21 -13.83
CA LYS A 27 1.19 -5.58 -15.14
C LYS A 27 0.28 -6.57 -15.85
N LEU A 28 -0.13 -7.64 -15.16
CA LEU A 28 -1.04 -8.65 -15.71
C LEU A 28 -2.37 -8.03 -16.17
N LEU A 29 -3.00 -7.20 -15.33
CA LEU A 29 -4.27 -6.55 -15.67
C LEU A 29 -4.16 -5.65 -16.91
N ILE A 30 -3.06 -4.90 -17.04
CA ILE A 30 -2.83 -4.01 -18.18
C ILE A 30 -2.60 -4.81 -19.48
N GLU A 31 -1.82 -5.88 -19.39
CA GLU A 31 -1.48 -6.72 -20.55
C GLU A 31 -2.67 -7.53 -21.05
N THR A 32 -3.41 -8.19 -20.14
CA THR A 32 -4.55 -9.03 -20.52
C THR A 32 -5.82 -8.22 -20.78
N LYS A 33 -5.94 -7.03 -20.19
CA LYS A 33 -7.18 -6.22 -20.17
C LYS A 33 -8.40 -7.03 -19.73
N ASP A 34 -8.19 -7.99 -18.83
CA ASP A 34 -9.22 -8.89 -18.33
C ASP A 34 -9.14 -9.00 -16.80
N SER A 35 -10.28 -8.85 -16.13
CA SER A 35 -10.40 -9.00 -14.68
C SER A 35 -11.32 -10.15 -14.24
N ALA A 36 -11.70 -11.07 -15.13
CA ALA A 36 -12.65 -12.16 -14.87
C ALA A 36 -12.35 -12.98 -13.60
N GLY A 37 -11.07 -13.22 -13.27
CA GLY A 37 -10.65 -13.96 -12.07
C GLY A 37 -10.49 -13.12 -10.79
N HIS A 38 -10.67 -11.81 -10.85
CA HIS A 38 -10.48 -10.92 -9.70
C HIS A 38 -11.81 -10.58 -9.03
N SER A 39 -11.88 -10.53 -7.69
CA SER A 39 -13.09 -10.08 -6.99
C SER A 39 -13.06 -8.57 -6.76
N ILE A 40 -14.07 -7.84 -7.26
CA ILE A 40 -14.20 -6.38 -7.02
C ILE A 40 -14.34 -6.09 -5.53
N THR A 41 -15.12 -6.89 -4.80
CA THR A 41 -15.33 -6.73 -3.37
C THR A 41 -14.03 -6.88 -2.60
N PHE A 42 -13.24 -7.91 -2.91
CA PHE A 42 -11.91 -8.11 -2.33
C PHE A 42 -11.01 -6.90 -2.54
N TRP A 43 -10.87 -6.45 -3.80
CA TRP A 43 -10.01 -5.31 -4.11
C TRP A 43 -10.51 -4.02 -3.48
N THR A 44 -11.83 -3.84 -3.36
CA THR A 44 -12.40 -2.68 -2.67
C THR A 44 -12.00 -2.68 -1.20
N ILE A 45 -12.18 -3.80 -0.49
CA ILE A 45 -11.81 -3.93 0.93
C ILE A 45 -10.31 -3.72 1.11
N ILE A 46 -9.48 -4.34 0.27
CA ILE A 46 -8.02 -4.20 0.34
C ILE A 46 -7.57 -2.76 0.09
N SER A 47 -8.11 -2.05 -0.91
CA SER A 47 -7.78 -0.65 -1.16
C SER A 47 -8.12 0.24 0.03
N PHE A 48 -9.30 0.08 0.63
CA PHE A 48 -9.67 0.83 1.83
C PHE A 48 -8.78 0.46 3.02
N GLY A 49 -8.56 -0.82 3.28
CA GLY A 49 -7.74 -1.30 4.39
C GLY A 49 -6.31 -0.76 4.33
N ILE A 50 -5.66 -0.84 3.16
CA ILE A 50 -4.30 -0.32 2.97
C ILE A 50 -4.27 1.20 3.09
N THR A 51 -5.28 1.91 2.57
CA THR A 51 -5.34 3.37 2.68
C THR A 51 -5.50 3.81 4.14
N PHE A 52 -6.38 3.18 4.91
CA PHE A 52 -6.55 3.48 6.34
C PHE A 52 -5.31 3.10 7.15
N ALA A 53 -4.67 1.97 6.84
CA ALA A 53 -3.41 1.59 7.47
C ALA A 53 -2.30 2.61 7.20
N ALA A 54 -2.20 3.13 5.97
CA ALA A 54 -1.25 4.17 5.60
C ALA A 54 -1.48 5.46 6.42
N ILE A 55 -2.74 5.93 6.51
CA ILE A 55 -3.11 7.09 7.31
C ILE A 55 -2.77 6.89 8.79
N ALA A 56 -3.08 5.72 9.35
CA ALA A 56 -2.78 5.40 10.74
C ALA A 56 -1.27 5.40 11.02
N MET A 57 -0.46 4.82 10.13
CA MET A 57 1.00 4.81 10.28
C MET A 57 1.61 6.21 10.17
N ILE A 58 1.15 7.03 9.23
CA ILE A 58 1.58 8.44 9.12
C ILE A 58 1.22 9.20 10.40
N GLY A 59 -0.02 9.06 10.90
CA GLY A 59 -0.45 9.69 12.14
C GLY A 59 0.41 9.27 13.34
N MET A 60 0.73 7.99 13.44
CA MET A 60 1.62 7.48 14.49
C MET A 60 3.04 8.01 14.37
N ASN A 61 3.57 8.17 13.16
CA ASN A 61 4.88 8.77 12.94
C ASN A 61 4.93 10.24 13.36
N ILE A 62 3.85 10.99 13.10
CA ILE A 62 3.69 12.39 13.52
C ILE A 62 3.65 12.47 15.06
N ILE A 63 2.78 11.68 15.71
CA ILE A 63 2.62 11.70 17.18
C ILE A 63 3.92 11.29 17.88
N ASN A 64 4.70 10.38 17.30
CA ASN A 64 5.97 9.96 17.87
C ASN A 64 7.15 10.90 17.55
N GLY A 65 6.93 11.99 16.82
CA GLY A 65 7.96 12.97 16.47
C GLY A 65 9.01 12.44 15.49
N ILE A 66 8.69 11.39 14.72
CA ILE A 66 9.62 10.75 13.77
C ILE A 66 9.25 10.98 12.30
N ALA A 67 8.11 11.60 12.00
CA ALA A 67 7.62 11.83 10.64
C ALA A 67 8.66 12.45 9.70
N PHE A 68 9.36 13.49 10.18
CA PHE A 68 10.36 14.22 9.40
C PHE A 68 11.78 13.65 9.52
N SER A 69 11.96 12.51 10.19
CA SER A 69 13.23 11.78 10.15
C SER A 69 13.38 11.06 8.80
N THR A 70 14.61 10.76 8.39
CA THR A 70 14.86 10.00 7.15
C THR A 70 14.08 8.68 7.11
N LEU A 71 14.02 7.95 8.24
CA LEU A 71 13.27 6.70 8.34
C LEU A 71 11.74 6.93 8.29
N GLY A 72 11.25 8.00 8.91
CA GLY A 72 9.85 8.41 8.85
C GLY A 72 9.42 8.68 7.42
N LEU A 73 10.16 9.53 6.71
CA LEU A 73 9.85 9.91 5.33
C LEU A 73 9.85 8.70 4.38
N ILE A 74 10.84 7.80 4.49
CA ILE A 74 10.86 6.59 3.65
C ILE A 74 9.64 5.72 3.92
N ASN A 75 9.29 5.52 5.20
CA ASN A 75 8.11 4.75 5.56
C ASN A 75 6.82 5.39 5.01
N GLU A 76 6.65 6.70 5.17
CA GLU A 76 5.47 7.43 4.70
C GLU A 76 5.32 7.35 3.18
N ILE A 77 6.39 7.57 2.42
CA ILE A 77 6.41 7.41 0.96
C ILE A 77 6.01 5.99 0.58
N THR A 78 6.54 4.98 1.27
CA THR A 78 6.22 3.57 1.02
C THR A 78 4.74 3.29 1.27
N GLN A 79 4.16 3.81 2.35
CA GLN A 79 2.74 3.60 2.66
C GLN A 79 1.81 4.33 1.68
N ILE A 80 2.17 5.55 1.26
CA ILE A 80 1.45 6.28 0.21
C ILE A 80 1.49 5.49 -1.10
N LEU A 81 2.66 4.99 -1.49
CA LEU A 81 2.81 4.18 -2.69
C LEU A 81 1.94 2.91 -2.63
N ASN A 82 1.90 2.23 -1.48
CA ASN A 82 1.01 1.07 -1.28
C ASN A 82 -0.46 1.41 -1.48
N ALA A 83 -0.93 2.51 -0.87
CA ALA A 83 -2.31 2.96 -1.03
C ALA A 83 -2.61 3.30 -2.49
N SER A 84 -1.72 4.04 -3.16
CA SER A 84 -1.84 4.37 -4.58
C SER A 84 -1.93 3.12 -5.46
N LEU A 85 -1.03 2.15 -5.28
CA LEU A 85 -1.01 0.91 -6.07
C LEU A 85 -2.25 0.05 -5.82
N ALA A 86 -2.73 -0.03 -4.57
CA ALA A 86 -3.96 -0.72 -4.24
C ALA A 86 -5.17 -0.09 -4.94
N ILE A 87 -5.27 1.25 -4.94
CA ILE A 87 -6.34 1.99 -5.64
C ILE A 87 -6.22 1.80 -7.15
N THR A 88 -5.01 1.90 -7.72
CA THR A 88 -4.76 1.66 -9.14
C THR A 88 -5.22 0.26 -9.54
N THR A 89 -4.89 -0.76 -8.75
CA THR A 89 -5.31 -2.14 -9.01
C THR A 89 -6.83 -2.27 -9.02
N LEU A 90 -7.52 -1.68 -8.04
CA LEU A 90 -8.99 -1.66 -8.01
C LEU A 90 -9.60 -0.96 -9.24
N ILE A 91 -9.03 0.17 -9.66
CA ILE A 91 -9.48 0.90 -10.86
C ILE A 91 -9.33 0.00 -12.09
N LEU A 92 -8.20 -0.67 -12.25
CA LEU A 92 -7.97 -1.58 -13.38
C LEU A 92 -8.92 -2.79 -13.35
N VAL A 93 -9.13 -3.38 -12.17
CA VAL A 93 -10.09 -4.49 -12.00
C VAL A 93 -11.50 -4.08 -12.39
N LYS A 94 -11.94 -2.85 -12.05
CA LYS A 94 -13.24 -2.31 -12.45
C LYS A 94 -13.27 -1.99 -13.95
N LYS A 95 -12.23 -1.36 -14.49
CA LYS A 95 -12.13 -0.95 -15.91
C LYS A 95 -12.17 -2.15 -16.85
N TYR A 96 -11.53 -3.25 -16.48
CA TYR A 96 -11.46 -4.46 -17.29
C TYR A 96 -12.52 -5.51 -16.94
N ARG A 97 -13.50 -5.15 -16.10
CA ARG A 97 -14.70 -5.96 -15.89
C ARG A 97 -15.60 -5.78 -17.10
N LYS A 98 -15.85 -6.89 -17.82
CA LYS A 98 -16.84 -6.95 -18.89
C LYS A 98 -18.24 -7.14 -18.30
#